data_AF-A0A7C4PUB2-F1
#
_entry.id   AF-A0A7C4PUB2-F1
#
_cell.length_a   1.000
_cell.length_b   1.000
_cell.length_c   1.000
_cell.angle_alpha   90.00
_cell.angle_beta   90.00
_cell.angle_gamma   90.00
#
_symmetry.space_group_name_H-M   'P 1'
#
loop_
_entity.id
_entity.type
_entity.pdbx_description
1 polymer ?
#
loop_
_entity_poly.entity_id
_entity_poly.type
_entity_poly.pdbx_seq_one_letter_code
_entity_poly.pdbx_strand_id
1 'polypeptide(L)'
;MVVPKGVQVNSTSRPSGRMVVVSNRLPFVVERDERQGWKLIPGSGGLVSALLPTLKDRGGVWIGWPGSVQDEAAARRVLSRSGTLSGYRLVPVVLSPADIEKFYLGFSNEIIWPLFHDLQSMCNFDPDYWQSYVTVNRKYAAAVRGATRPGDFVWVHDYHLMLLGRELRRLRLQNRMAFFLHIPFPPPDIFFKLPWRQELVWALLEFDLIGFQTWRDRHNFLQCLEVLAPQTSCSGRSQVISVRFAGRTIRVGHFPISVDFSALEHAARQESVRREVERLQNALHNRQLILGLDRLDYTKGILYRLQAFHYALEHNPALKDRVTLVQVVVPSRGDIPRYHELRLRIEQTVSRINGQYTRPGSWVPIHYIYRNLSPTELSAFYRAAGIALVTPLKDGMNLVAKEYCACSLEEDCVLILSEFAGAAAQLHHWALTVNPYDVKGVADAIARAYRMDLEERHRRMRPMRRSIRRHDIFWWLDLFLHAAFRRDLEDFPVEAKSLREGTEHRQARRRRR
;
A
#
# COMPACT_ATOMS: atom_id res chain seq x y z
N MET A 1 -44.28 4.17 6.85
CA MET A 1 -44.15 4.79 5.51
C MET A 1 -42.76 4.51 4.97
N VAL A 2 -42.73 3.66 3.94
CA VAL A 2 -41.68 3.36 2.95
C VAL A 2 -40.23 3.73 3.28
N VAL A 3 -39.47 2.71 3.69
CA VAL A 3 -38.01 2.66 3.62
C VAL A 3 -37.60 2.64 2.14
N PRO A 4 -36.70 3.50 1.65
CA PRO A 4 -36.25 3.42 0.26
C PRO A 4 -35.42 2.16 0.05
N LYS A 5 -35.81 1.37 -0.96
CA LYS A 5 -35.11 0.16 -1.42
C LYS A 5 -33.67 0.51 -1.77
N GLY A 6 -32.73 -0.06 -1.01
CA GLY A 6 -31.33 -0.15 -1.41
C GLY A 6 -31.24 -0.86 -2.76
N VAL A 7 -30.36 -0.35 -3.62
CA VAL A 7 -30.01 -0.97 -4.89
C VAL A 7 -29.54 -2.40 -4.60
N GLN A 8 -30.38 -3.38 -4.92
CA GLN A 8 -29.98 -4.77 -4.99
C GLN A 8 -28.97 -4.89 -6.13
N VAL A 9 -27.69 -5.02 -5.77
CA VAL A 9 -26.69 -5.54 -6.69
C VAL A 9 -27.08 -7.00 -6.94
N ASN A 10 -27.64 -7.27 -8.12
CA ASN A 10 -27.96 -8.62 -8.56
C ASN A 10 -26.75 -9.54 -8.34
N SER A 11 -26.97 -10.63 -7.60
CA SER A 11 -26.00 -11.66 -7.26
C SER A 11 -25.66 -12.56 -8.46
N THR A 12 -25.27 -11.96 -9.58
CA THR A 12 -24.86 -12.70 -10.78
C THR A 12 -23.52 -13.40 -10.52
N SER A 13 -23.61 -14.70 -10.22
CA SER A 13 -22.57 -15.73 -10.24
C SER A 13 -21.21 -15.32 -9.63
N ARG A 14 -21.11 -15.37 -8.30
CA ARG A 14 -19.80 -15.45 -7.65
C ARG A 14 -19.12 -16.76 -8.08
N PRO A 15 -17.89 -16.73 -8.58
CA PRO A 15 -17.21 -17.91 -9.11
C PRO A 15 -17.02 -18.94 -8.01
N SER A 16 -17.49 -20.17 -8.26
CA SER A 16 -17.63 -21.27 -7.32
C SER A 16 -16.32 -21.99 -6.94
N GLY A 17 -15.17 -21.49 -7.42
CA GLY A 17 -13.86 -22.08 -7.15
C GLY A 17 -13.22 -21.59 -5.85
N ARG A 18 -12.50 -22.49 -5.17
CA ARG A 18 -11.67 -22.18 -4.01
C ARG A 18 -10.53 -21.23 -4.41
N MET A 19 -10.23 -20.25 -3.55
CA MET A 19 -9.18 -19.27 -3.77
C MET A 19 -7.88 -19.70 -3.07
N VAL A 20 -6.75 -19.56 -3.79
CA VAL A 20 -5.39 -19.79 -3.28
C VAL A 20 -4.63 -18.47 -3.34
N VAL A 21 -4.51 -17.80 -2.20
CA VAL A 21 -3.75 -16.55 -2.05
C VAL A 21 -2.29 -16.88 -1.80
N VAL A 22 -1.39 -16.20 -2.50
CA VAL A 22 0.06 -16.36 -2.37
C VAL A 22 0.71 -15.00 -2.17
N SER A 23 1.41 -14.81 -1.07
CA SER A 23 2.16 -13.59 -0.75
C SER A 23 3.48 -13.93 -0.09
N ASN A 24 4.43 -12.99 -0.10
CA ASN A 24 5.74 -13.22 0.53
C ASN A 24 5.63 -13.57 2.02
N ARG A 25 4.67 -13.01 2.77
CA ARG A 25 4.43 -13.37 4.17
C ARG A 25 3.04 -13.96 4.34
N LEU A 26 2.88 -14.85 5.31
CA LEU A 26 1.58 -15.27 5.81
C LEU A 26 0.84 -14.10 6.49
N PRO A 27 -0.49 -14.18 6.64
CA PRO A 27 -1.28 -13.19 7.38
C PRO A 27 -1.02 -13.23 8.90
N PHE A 28 -0.16 -14.14 9.37
CA PHE A 28 0.28 -14.25 10.75
C PHE A 28 1.79 -14.48 10.78
N VAL A 29 2.46 -13.86 11.74
CA VAL A 29 3.86 -14.15 12.07
C VAL A 29 3.89 -15.16 13.21
N VAL A 30 4.76 -16.17 13.09
CA VAL A 30 4.98 -17.14 14.15
C VAL A 30 6.20 -16.73 14.96
N GLU A 31 6.00 -16.26 16.18
CA GLU A 31 7.08 -15.88 17.11
C GLU A 31 7.24 -16.91 18.22
N ARG A 32 8.46 -17.05 18.74
CA ARG A 32 8.75 -17.92 19.88
C ARG A 32 8.52 -17.12 21.16
N ASP A 33 7.59 -17.57 21.98
CA ASP A 33 7.35 -17.07 23.33
C ASP A 33 8.16 -17.91 24.32
N GLU A 34 9.04 -17.27 25.08
CA GLU A 34 9.93 -17.94 26.05
C GLU A 34 9.16 -18.69 27.17
N ARG A 35 7.89 -18.34 27.41
CA ARG A 35 7.05 -18.93 28.47
C ARG A 35 5.95 -19.85 27.95
N GLN A 36 5.45 -19.63 26.72
CA GLN A 36 4.30 -20.35 26.17
C GLN A 36 4.56 -21.11 24.86
N GLY A 37 5.82 -21.16 24.39
CA GLY A 37 6.20 -21.89 23.19
C GLY A 37 6.11 -21.04 21.92
N TRP A 38 5.08 -21.21 21.09
CA TRP A 38 4.94 -20.48 19.82
C TRP A 38 3.64 -19.67 19.80
N LYS A 39 3.73 -18.38 19.44
CA LYS A 39 2.61 -17.45 19.36
C LYS A 39 2.37 -17.00 17.92
N LEU A 40 1.11 -16.92 17.51
CA LEU A 40 0.70 -16.33 16.24
C LEU A 40 0.34 -14.87 16.47
N ILE A 41 1.01 -13.97 15.77
CA ILE A 41 0.72 -12.55 15.78
C ILE A 41 0.06 -12.21 14.45
N PRO A 42 -1.19 -11.72 14.43
CA PRO A 42 -1.83 -11.26 13.20
C PRO A 42 -0.99 -10.18 12.52
N GLY A 43 -0.78 -10.32 11.22
CA GLY A 43 -0.26 -9.23 10.40
C GLY A 43 -1.27 -8.10 10.36
N SER A 44 -0.82 -6.87 10.58
CA SER A 44 -1.63 -5.67 10.42
C SER A 44 -1.62 -5.22 8.94
N GLY A 45 -2.79 -5.10 8.32
CA GLY A 45 -2.91 -4.52 6.98
C GLY A 45 -4.23 -4.84 6.25
N GLY A 46 -4.67 -3.93 5.39
CA GLY A 46 -5.95 -4.03 4.66
C GLY A 46 -6.09 -5.27 3.77
N LEU A 47 -4.97 -5.81 3.25
CA LEU A 47 -4.99 -7.06 2.47
C LEU A 47 -5.45 -8.27 3.30
N VAL A 48 -5.00 -8.36 4.55
CA VAL A 48 -5.38 -9.44 5.47
C VAL A 48 -6.86 -9.34 5.81
N SER A 49 -7.33 -8.14 6.15
CA SER A 49 -8.73 -7.90 6.53
C SER A 49 -9.74 -8.25 5.43
N ALA A 50 -9.41 -8.04 4.15
CA ALA A 50 -10.32 -8.37 3.05
C ALA A 50 -10.22 -9.80 2.55
N LEU A 51 -9.02 -10.39 2.56
CA LEU A 51 -8.84 -11.74 2.01
C LEU A 51 -9.21 -12.83 3.01
N LEU A 52 -8.99 -12.64 4.32
CA LEU A 52 -9.32 -13.67 5.32
C LEU A 52 -10.81 -14.06 5.34
N PRO A 53 -11.79 -13.13 5.34
CA PRO A 53 -13.20 -13.49 5.29
C PRO A 53 -13.56 -14.25 4.01
N THR A 54 -13.00 -13.83 2.87
CA THR A 54 -13.21 -14.47 1.57
C THR A 54 -12.64 -15.88 1.51
N LEU A 55 -11.48 -16.11 2.14
CA LEU A 55 -10.89 -17.44 2.27
C LEU A 55 -11.72 -18.34 3.18
N LYS A 56 -12.23 -17.81 4.31
CA LYS A 56 -13.06 -18.56 5.25
C LYS A 56 -14.37 -19.04 4.62
N ASP A 57 -15.05 -18.19 3.86
CA ASP A 57 -16.32 -18.51 3.18
C ASP A 57 -16.15 -19.62 2.13
N ARG A 58 -14.97 -19.69 1.48
CA ARG A 58 -14.72 -20.58 0.32
C ARG A 58 -13.82 -21.78 0.61
N GLY A 59 -13.40 -22.00 1.86
CA GLY A 59 -12.43 -23.06 2.18
C GLY A 59 -11.06 -22.84 1.54
N GLY A 60 -10.62 -21.58 1.45
CA GLY A 60 -9.42 -21.12 0.73
C GLY A 60 -8.08 -21.54 1.33
N VAL A 61 -7.00 -21.24 0.60
CA VAL A 61 -5.62 -21.48 1.05
C VAL A 61 -4.83 -20.17 1.02
N TRP A 62 -4.04 -19.89 2.05
CA TRP A 62 -3.03 -18.83 2.03
C TRP A 62 -1.64 -19.44 2.15
N ILE A 63 -0.76 -19.13 1.19
CA ILE A 63 0.61 -19.62 1.10
C ILE A 63 1.58 -18.46 1.29
N GLY A 64 2.58 -18.61 2.16
CA GLY A 64 3.56 -17.56 2.44
C GLY A 64 4.62 -17.93 3.46
N TRP A 65 5.63 -17.08 3.63
CA TRP A 65 6.66 -17.26 4.66
C TRP A 65 6.12 -16.91 6.06
N PRO A 66 6.31 -17.78 7.08
CA PRO A 66 5.85 -17.54 8.45
C PRO A 66 6.69 -16.51 9.24
N GLY A 67 7.78 -15.99 8.66
CA GLY A 67 8.71 -15.11 9.35
C GLY A 67 9.82 -15.90 10.05
N SER A 68 9.76 -16.02 11.38
CA SER A 68 10.90 -16.48 12.19
C SER A 68 11.18 -17.99 12.16
N VAL A 69 10.25 -18.82 11.66
CA VAL A 69 10.39 -20.28 11.75
C VAL A 69 11.12 -20.85 10.54
N GLN A 70 12.28 -21.46 10.81
CA GLN A 70 13.13 -22.12 9.81
C GLN A 70 12.90 -23.64 9.70
N ASP A 71 12.07 -24.22 10.57
CA ASP A 71 11.65 -25.63 10.52
C ASP A 71 10.23 -25.75 9.96
N GLU A 72 10.08 -26.37 8.79
CA GLU A 72 8.79 -26.53 8.12
C GLU A 72 7.82 -27.43 8.90
N ALA A 73 8.30 -28.49 9.56
CA ALA A 73 7.47 -29.36 10.37
C ALA A 73 7.00 -28.65 11.64
N ALA A 74 7.85 -27.82 12.25
CA ALA A 74 7.44 -26.95 13.36
C ALA A 74 6.42 -25.90 12.90
N ALA A 75 6.69 -25.19 11.80
CA ALA A 75 5.77 -24.20 11.23
C ALA A 75 4.41 -24.82 10.91
N ARG A 76 4.38 -25.98 10.24
CA ARG A 76 3.14 -26.71 9.92
C ARG A 76 2.38 -27.12 11.18
N ARG A 77 3.06 -27.59 12.23
CA ARG A 77 2.41 -27.95 13.50
C ARG A 77 1.78 -26.75 14.22
N VAL A 78 2.43 -25.59 14.21
CA VAL A 78 1.88 -24.36 14.81
C VAL A 78 0.70 -23.85 13.99
N LEU A 79 0.83 -23.84 12.66
CA LEU A 79 -0.21 -23.34 11.76
C LEU A 79 -1.43 -24.27 11.66
N SER A 80 -1.26 -25.60 11.76
CA SER A 80 -2.37 -26.55 11.70
C SER A 80 -3.31 -26.44 12.91
N ARG A 81 -2.77 -26.12 14.09
CA ARG A 81 -3.56 -25.88 15.31
C ARG A 81 -4.49 -24.68 15.20
N SER A 82 -4.17 -23.70 14.34
CA SER A 82 -4.92 -22.44 14.23
C SER A 82 -5.70 -22.29 12.91
N GLY A 83 -5.17 -22.85 11.81
CA GLY A 83 -5.81 -22.80 10.49
C GLY A 83 -7.05 -23.67 10.38
N THR A 84 -7.03 -24.88 10.96
CA THR A 84 -8.18 -25.81 10.89
C THR A 84 -9.41 -25.28 11.64
N LEU A 85 -9.20 -24.41 12.64
CA LEU A 85 -10.26 -23.77 13.43
C LEU A 85 -10.96 -22.60 12.70
N SER A 86 -10.41 -22.12 11.57
CA SER A 86 -10.78 -20.83 10.98
C SER A 86 -11.44 -20.91 9.59
N GLY A 87 -11.65 -22.12 9.04
CA GLY A 87 -12.32 -22.32 7.74
C GLY A 87 -11.44 -22.07 6.50
N TYR A 88 -10.12 -21.89 6.66
CA TYR A 88 -9.15 -21.79 5.57
C TYR A 88 -7.82 -22.44 5.97
N ARG A 89 -6.97 -22.79 5.01
CA ARG A 89 -5.68 -23.46 5.26
C ARG A 89 -4.50 -22.51 5.09
N LEU A 90 -3.56 -22.52 6.04
CA LEU A 90 -2.28 -21.84 5.91
C LEU A 90 -1.19 -22.83 5.49
N VAL A 91 -0.39 -22.48 4.49
CA VAL A 91 0.73 -23.30 4.00
C VAL A 91 2.02 -22.48 4.11
N PRO A 92 2.95 -22.85 5.01
CA PRO A 92 4.20 -22.12 5.15
C PRO A 92 5.15 -22.41 3.99
N VAL A 93 5.89 -21.40 3.56
CA VAL A 93 7.09 -21.52 2.72
C VAL A 93 8.28 -21.12 3.57
N VAL A 94 9.10 -22.08 3.94
CA VAL A 94 10.25 -21.84 4.81
C VAL A 94 11.43 -21.31 3.99
N LEU A 95 12.08 -20.27 4.52
CA LEU A 95 13.24 -19.63 3.94
C LEU A 95 14.46 -19.90 4.84
N SER A 96 15.57 -20.30 4.23
CA SER A 96 16.85 -20.40 4.93
C SER A 96 17.40 -18.99 5.23
N PRO A 97 18.40 -18.86 6.12
CA PRO A 97 19.09 -17.58 6.32
C PRO A 97 19.61 -16.97 5.02
N ALA A 98 20.20 -17.78 4.14
CA ALA A 98 20.68 -17.32 2.83
C ALA A 98 19.55 -16.88 1.88
N ASP A 99 18.37 -17.52 1.94
CA ASP A 99 17.20 -17.04 1.20
C ASP A 99 16.73 -15.68 1.73
N ILE A 100 16.67 -15.51 3.05
CA ILE A 100 16.24 -14.25 3.67
C ILE A 100 17.21 -13.14 3.26
N GLU A 101 18.51 -13.39 3.35
CA GLU A 101 19.56 -12.45 2.98
C GLU A 101 19.52 -12.10 1.48
N LYS A 102 19.62 -13.07 0.58
CA LYS A 102 19.82 -12.79 -0.85
C LYS A 102 18.51 -12.56 -1.63
N PHE A 103 17.39 -13.18 -1.24
CA PHE A 103 16.11 -12.97 -1.92
C PHE A 103 15.30 -11.82 -1.30
N TYR A 104 15.12 -11.81 0.03
CA TYR A 104 14.24 -10.83 0.67
C TYR A 104 14.99 -9.52 0.93
N LEU A 105 16.12 -9.53 1.64
CA LEU A 105 16.91 -8.33 1.89
C LEU A 105 17.60 -7.84 0.60
N GLY A 106 18.24 -8.74 -0.15
CA GLY A 106 18.90 -8.48 -1.42
C GLY A 106 17.94 -8.19 -2.58
N PHE A 107 17.66 -9.16 -3.47
CA PHE A 107 16.96 -8.89 -4.73
C PHE A 107 15.67 -8.06 -4.57
N SER A 108 14.83 -8.44 -3.62
CA SER A 108 13.52 -7.80 -3.45
C SER A 108 13.66 -6.36 -2.92
N ASN A 109 14.48 -6.11 -1.90
CA ASN A 109 14.50 -4.83 -1.18
C ASN A 109 15.70 -3.92 -1.51
N GLU A 110 16.74 -4.43 -2.17
CA GLU A 110 17.89 -3.67 -2.67
C GLU A 110 17.92 -3.49 -4.20
N ILE A 111 17.14 -4.25 -4.97
CA ILE A 111 17.00 -4.05 -6.42
C ILE A 111 15.60 -3.58 -6.77
N ILE A 112 14.60 -4.46 -6.60
CA ILE A 112 13.25 -4.19 -7.10
C ILE A 112 12.61 -3.03 -6.36
N TRP A 113 12.65 -3.01 -5.02
CA TRP A 113 12.07 -1.92 -4.23
C TRP A 113 12.60 -0.54 -4.63
N PRO A 114 13.91 -0.22 -4.57
CA PRO A 114 14.39 1.11 -4.96
C PRO A 114 14.10 1.43 -6.43
N LEU A 115 14.27 0.46 -7.35
CA LEU A 115 14.08 0.69 -8.77
C LEU A 115 12.62 1.04 -9.11
N PHE A 116 11.67 0.31 -8.53
CA PHE A 116 10.23 0.52 -8.77
C PHE A 116 9.71 1.79 -8.09
N HIS A 117 10.51 2.41 -7.22
CA HIS A 117 10.21 3.69 -6.58
C HIS A 117 11.00 4.87 -7.18
N ASP A 118 11.50 4.73 -8.41
CA ASP A 118 12.28 5.74 -9.15
C ASP A 118 13.59 6.17 -8.44
N LEU A 119 14.13 5.31 -7.59
CA LEU A 119 15.35 5.54 -6.85
C LEU A 119 16.45 4.63 -7.40
N GLN A 120 16.82 4.75 -8.68
CA GLN A 120 17.81 3.87 -9.31
C GLN A 120 19.23 3.96 -8.73
N SER A 121 19.63 5.12 -8.20
CA SER A 121 20.87 5.27 -7.40
C SER A 121 20.80 4.53 -6.06
N MET A 122 19.58 4.06 -5.76
CA MET A 122 19.13 3.15 -4.72
C MET A 122 19.75 1.76 -4.73
N CYS A 123 19.94 1.29 -5.96
CA CYS A 123 19.94 -0.12 -6.33
C CYS A 123 21.31 -0.76 -6.16
N ASN A 124 21.33 -1.96 -5.57
CA ASN A 124 22.49 -2.84 -5.55
C ASN A 124 22.28 -4.00 -6.51
N PHE A 125 22.74 -3.86 -7.76
CA PHE A 125 22.59 -4.88 -8.82
C PHE A 125 23.57 -6.05 -8.67
N ASP A 126 23.62 -6.66 -7.48
CA ASP A 126 24.41 -7.86 -7.22
C ASP A 126 23.85 -9.05 -8.02
N PRO A 127 24.62 -9.65 -8.94
CA PRO A 127 24.18 -10.81 -9.72
C PRO A 127 23.79 -12.04 -8.87
N ASP A 128 24.40 -12.21 -7.69
CA ASP A 128 24.12 -13.34 -6.80
C ASP A 128 22.66 -13.35 -6.30
N TYR A 129 22.06 -12.16 -6.18
CA TYR A 129 20.70 -12.01 -5.70
C TYR A 129 19.68 -12.69 -6.62
N TRP A 130 19.93 -12.70 -7.93
CA TRP A 130 19.00 -13.27 -8.90
C TRP A 130 18.80 -14.77 -8.72
N GLN A 131 19.89 -15.51 -8.49
CA GLN A 131 19.79 -16.97 -8.36
C GLN A 131 18.97 -17.36 -7.12
N SER A 132 19.13 -16.63 -6.02
CA SER A 132 18.28 -16.78 -4.84
C SER A 132 16.83 -16.39 -5.12
N TYR A 133 16.60 -15.33 -5.90
CA TYR A 133 15.25 -14.91 -6.27
C TYR A 133 14.49 -15.95 -7.09
N VAL A 134 15.16 -16.59 -8.06
CA VAL A 134 14.63 -17.73 -8.81
C VAL A 134 14.40 -18.93 -7.90
N THR A 135 15.37 -19.25 -7.03
CA THR A 135 15.31 -20.41 -6.13
C THR A 135 14.12 -20.31 -5.17
N VAL A 136 13.92 -19.15 -4.55
CA VAL A 136 12.77 -18.93 -3.65
C VAL A 136 11.45 -18.98 -4.41
N ASN A 137 11.35 -18.37 -5.60
CA ASN A 137 10.13 -18.47 -6.41
C ASN A 137 9.79 -19.93 -6.79
N ARG A 138 10.79 -20.81 -6.97
CA ARG A 138 10.58 -22.25 -7.16
C ARG A 138 10.07 -22.95 -5.89
N LYS A 139 10.55 -22.57 -4.71
CA LYS A 139 10.02 -23.07 -3.42
C LYS A 139 8.53 -22.71 -3.28
N TYR A 140 8.17 -21.46 -3.59
CA TYR A 140 6.77 -21.03 -3.64
C TYR A 140 5.97 -21.83 -4.67
N ALA A 141 6.51 -22.05 -5.88
CA ALA A 141 5.82 -22.81 -6.92
C ALA A 141 5.52 -24.26 -6.48
N ALA A 142 6.48 -24.92 -5.80
CA ALA A 142 6.27 -26.25 -5.24
C ALA A 142 5.17 -26.27 -4.18
N ALA A 143 5.16 -25.30 -3.26
CA ALA A 143 4.14 -25.18 -2.22
C ALA A 143 2.75 -24.94 -2.80
N VAL A 144 2.64 -24.04 -3.79
CA VAL A 144 1.39 -23.77 -4.52
C VAL A 144 0.92 -25.03 -5.25
N ARG A 145 1.79 -25.71 -5.99
CA ARG A 145 1.43 -26.94 -6.72
C ARG A 145 0.91 -28.02 -5.78
N GLY A 146 1.54 -28.24 -4.63
CA GLY A 146 1.08 -29.22 -3.64
C GLY A 146 -0.20 -28.83 -2.90
N ALA A 147 -0.61 -27.56 -2.97
CA ALA A 147 -1.76 -27.03 -2.25
C ALA A 147 -3.02 -26.82 -3.12
N THR A 148 -2.83 -26.74 -4.43
CA THR A 148 -3.84 -26.36 -5.42
C THR A 148 -4.53 -27.59 -6.00
N ARG A 149 -5.83 -27.48 -6.29
CA ARG A 149 -6.67 -28.49 -6.97
C ARG A 149 -7.11 -27.97 -8.34
N PRO A 150 -7.50 -28.85 -9.29
CA PRO A 150 -8.15 -28.41 -10.52
C PRO A 150 -9.33 -27.48 -10.24
N GLY A 151 -9.43 -26.37 -10.96
CA GLY A 151 -10.50 -25.38 -10.80
C GLY A 151 -10.26 -24.29 -9.74
N ASP A 152 -9.24 -24.43 -8.87
CA ASP A 152 -8.84 -23.35 -7.95
C ASP A 152 -8.37 -22.11 -8.72
N PHE A 153 -8.59 -20.94 -8.12
CA PHE A 153 -8.05 -19.67 -8.59
C PHE A 153 -6.84 -19.25 -7.77
N VAL A 154 -5.68 -19.10 -8.41
CA VAL A 154 -4.44 -18.71 -7.76
C VAL A 154 -4.24 -17.20 -7.88
N TRP A 155 -4.15 -16.50 -6.76
CA TRP A 155 -3.94 -15.05 -6.73
C TRP A 155 -2.63 -14.73 -6.02
N VAL A 156 -1.64 -14.28 -6.81
CA VAL A 156 -0.28 -13.96 -6.38
C VAL A 156 -0.16 -12.46 -6.11
N HIS A 157 0.46 -12.12 -4.99
CA HIS A 157 0.66 -10.74 -4.58
C HIS A 157 2.14 -10.37 -4.52
N ASP A 158 2.40 -9.24 -5.19
CA ASP A 158 3.53 -8.36 -5.01
C ASP A 158 4.88 -8.77 -5.60
N TYR A 159 5.79 -7.80 -5.60
CA TYR A 159 7.07 -7.80 -6.32
C TYR A 159 8.04 -8.94 -5.93
N HIS A 160 7.85 -9.58 -4.78
CA HIS A 160 8.65 -10.73 -4.35
C HIS A 160 8.40 -11.97 -5.23
N LEU A 161 7.21 -12.08 -5.84
CA LEU A 161 6.74 -13.30 -6.49
C LEU A 161 6.45 -13.11 -7.99
N MET A 162 7.13 -12.18 -8.65
CA MET A 162 6.90 -11.87 -10.07
C MET A 162 7.27 -13.02 -10.99
N LEU A 163 8.17 -13.93 -10.57
CA LEU A 163 8.54 -15.12 -11.35
C LEU A 163 7.57 -16.29 -11.21
N LEU A 164 6.67 -16.24 -10.21
CA LEU A 164 5.91 -17.39 -9.79
C LEU A 164 5.02 -17.95 -10.91
N GLY A 165 4.42 -17.11 -11.75
CA GLY A 165 3.58 -17.54 -12.87
C GLY A 165 4.32 -18.52 -13.81
N ARG A 166 5.57 -18.17 -14.17
CA ARG A 166 6.43 -19.02 -15.00
C ARG A 166 6.80 -20.34 -14.32
N GLU A 167 7.20 -20.29 -13.06
CA GLU A 167 7.57 -21.51 -12.33
C GLU A 167 6.36 -22.45 -12.15
N LEU A 168 5.15 -21.92 -11.97
CA LEU A 168 3.92 -22.72 -11.89
C LEU A 168 3.56 -23.38 -13.23
N ARG A 169 3.75 -22.67 -14.35
CA ARG A 169 3.50 -23.21 -15.69
C ARG A 169 4.53 -24.29 -16.05
N ARG A 170 5.79 -24.17 -15.62
CA ARG A 170 6.80 -25.25 -15.71
C ARG A 170 6.37 -26.52 -14.96
N LEU A 171 5.68 -26.37 -13.82
CA LEU A 171 5.08 -27.48 -13.06
C LEU A 171 3.74 -27.95 -13.65
N ARG A 172 3.39 -27.54 -14.88
CA ARG A 172 2.17 -27.89 -15.61
C ARG A 172 0.89 -27.54 -14.85
N LEU A 173 0.90 -26.48 -14.04
CA LEU A 173 -0.31 -25.96 -13.41
C LEU A 173 -1.17 -25.26 -14.46
N GLN A 174 -2.40 -25.74 -14.66
CA GLN A 174 -3.36 -25.21 -15.64
C GLN A 174 -4.42 -24.29 -15.01
N ASN A 175 -4.35 -24.06 -13.70
CA ASN A 175 -5.25 -23.18 -12.98
C ASN A 175 -5.22 -21.76 -13.54
N ARG A 176 -6.34 -21.06 -13.37
CA ARG A 176 -6.40 -19.62 -13.62
C ARG A 176 -5.56 -18.91 -12.57
N MET A 177 -4.68 -18.03 -13.01
CA MET A 177 -3.75 -17.31 -12.16
C MET A 177 -3.88 -15.80 -12.36
N ALA A 178 -3.82 -15.05 -11.28
CA ALA A 178 -3.75 -13.60 -11.33
C ALA A 178 -2.59 -13.08 -10.49
N PHE A 179 -2.04 -11.94 -10.89
CA PHE A 179 -0.99 -11.22 -10.18
C PHE A 179 -1.46 -9.81 -9.84
N PHE A 180 -1.17 -9.33 -8.64
CA PHE A 180 -1.40 -7.94 -8.26
C PHE A 180 -0.13 -7.32 -7.67
N LEU A 181 0.35 -6.23 -8.28
CA LEU A 181 1.51 -5.46 -7.82
C LEU A 181 1.06 -4.34 -6.87
N HIS A 182 1.55 -4.36 -5.63
CA HIS A 182 1.14 -3.36 -4.63
C HIS A 182 1.99 -2.09 -4.65
N ILE A 183 3.23 -2.21 -5.11
CA ILE A 183 4.16 -1.09 -5.34
C ILE A 183 3.93 -0.45 -6.73
N PRO A 184 4.50 0.74 -7.02
CA PRO A 184 4.42 1.31 -8.36
C PRO A 184 5.10 0.42 -9.41
N PHE A 185 4.72 0.59 -10.68
CA PHE A 185 5.49 0.01 -11.79
C PHE A 185 6.27 1.13 -12.50
N PRO A 186 7.61 1.02 -12.63
CA PRO A 186 8.44 2.11 -13.14
C PRO A 186 8.27 2.31 -14.65
N PRO A 187 8.51 3.54 -15.18
CA PRO A 187 8.50 3.79 -16.61
C PRO A 187 9.68 3.11 -17.32
N PRO A 188 9.67 2.98 -18.66
CA PRO A 188 10.71 2.28 -19.43
C PRO A 188 12.16 2.70 -19.10
N ASP A 189 12.45 4.00 -19.02
CA ASP A 189 13.79 4.55 -18.75
C ASP A 189 14.36 4.15 -17.37
N ILE A 190 13.49 3.73 -16.45
CA ILE A 190 13.88 3.19 -15.15
C ILE A 190 13.86 1.67 -15.19
N PHE A 191 12.79 1.06 -15.69
CA PHE A 191 12.64 -0.39 -15.73
C PHE A 191 13.76 -1.09 -16.49
N PHE A 192 14.26 -0.50 -17.59
CA PHE A 192 15.29 -1.12 -18.42
C PHE A 192 16.68 -1.16 -17.80
N LYS A 193 16.90 -0.45 -16.68
CA LYS A 193 18.10 -0.59 -15.87
C LYS A 193 18.17 -1.95 -15.17
N LEU A 194 17.05 -2.66 -15.02
CA LEU A 194 17.03 -4.00 -14.46
C LEU A 194 17.67 -5.00 -15.44
N PRO A 195 18.74 -5.72 -15.03
CA PRO A 195 19.37 -6.72 -15.89
C PRO A 195 18.38 -7.83 -16.32
N TRP A 196 17.55 -8.29 -15.39
CA TRP A 196 16.58 -9.40 -15.57
C TRP A 196 15.18 -8.96 -16.00
N ARG A 197 15.06 -7.79 -16.63
CA ARG A 197 13.77 -7.18 -17.04
C ARG A 197 12.94 -8.11 -17.92
N GLN A 198 13.58 -8.82 -18.84
CA GLN A 198 12.92 -9.66 -19.83
C GLN A 198 12.34 -10.91 -19.18
N GLU A 199 13.10 -11.54 -18.28
CA GLU A 199 12.67 -12.69 -17.49
C GLU A 199 11.48 -12.36 -16.59
N LEU A 200 11.48 -11.17 -15.97
CA LEU A 200 10.34 -10.72 -15.17
C LEU A 200 9.10 -10.48 -16.02
N VAL A 201 9.24 -9.75 -17.13
CA VAL A 201 8.11 -9.46 -18.02
C VAL A 201 7.49 -10.74 -18.56
N TRP A 202 8.30 -11.67 -19.06
CA TRP A 202 7.79 -12.95 -19.54
C TRP A 202 7.11 -13.75 -18.44
N ALA A 203 7.65 -13.74 -17.22
CA ALA A 203 7.00 -14.45 -16.12
C ALA A 203 5.66 -13.80 -15.69
N LEU A 204 5.54 -12.48 -15.80
CA LEU A 204 4.28 -11.78 -15.58
C LEU A 204 3.24 -12.12 -16.67
N LEU A 205 3.66 -12.27 -17.92
CA LEU A 205 2.79 -12.69 -19.03
C LEU A 205 2.29 -14.14 -18.91
N GLU A 206 2.77 -14.89 -17.92
CA GLU A 206 2.26 -16.23 -17.61
C GLU A 206 0.97 -16.21 -16.77
N PHE A 207 0.60 -15.07 -16.20
CA PHE A 207 -0.68 -14.87 -15.51
C PHE A 207 -1.81 -14.58 -16.50
N ASP A 208 -3.05 -14.86 -16.10
CA ASP A 208 -4.24 -14.61 -16.91
C ASP A 208 -4.82 -13.20 -16.64
N LEU A 209 -4.53 -12.64 -15.46
CA LEU A 209 -4.82 -11.25 -15.09
C LEU A 209 -3.62 -10.63 -14.34
N ILE A 210 -3.20 -9.44 -14.76
CA ILE A 210 -2.19 -8.62 -14.09
C ILE A 210 -2.86 -7.32 -13.63
N GLY A 211 -2.81 -7.04 -12.33
CA GLY A 211 -3.35 -5.82 -11.75
C GLY A 211 -2.29 -4.92 -11.14
N PHE A 212 -2.51 -3.61 -11.29
CA PHE A 212 -1.69 -2.55 -10.71
C PHE A 212 -2.54 -1.62 -9.84
N GLN A 213 -1.90 -0.74 -9.07
CA GLN A 213 -2.61 0.23 -8.25
C GLN A 213 -3.26 1.34 -9.08
N THR A 214 -2.51 1.95 -9.99
CA THR A 214 -2.95 3.15 -10.73
C THR A 214 -2.91 2.95 -12.24
N TRP A 215 -3.62 3.82 -12.95
CA TRP A 215 -3.55 3.89 -14.41
C TRP A 215 -2.11 4.12 -14.91
N ARG A 216 -1.32 4.94 -14.20
CA ARG A 216 0.09 5.21 -14.52
C ARG A 216 0.92 3.95 -14.48
N ASP A 217 0.79 3.14 -13.42
CA ASP A 217 1.56 1.90 -13.27
C ASP A 217 1.23 0.91 -14.39
N ARG A 218 -0.06 0.76 -14.70
CA ARG A 218 -0.52 -0.03 -15.85
C ARG A 218 0.06 0.49 -17.16
N HIS A 219 0.00 1.79 -17.39
CA HIS A 219 0.50 2.41 -18.62
C HIS A 219 2.01 2.18 -18.79
N ASN A 220 2.79 2.38 -17.72
CA ASN A 220 4.23 2.10 -17.71
C ASN A 220 4.54 0.64 -18.07
N PHE A 221 3.78 -0.31 -17.53
CA PHE A 221 3.93 -1.73 -17.87
C PHE A 221 3.69 -2.00 -19.36
N LEU A 222 2.67 -1.37 -19.96
CA LEU A 222 2.38 -1.50 -21.39
C LEU A 222 3.48 -0.89 -22.26
N GLN A 223 4.03 0.26 -21.88
CA GLN A 223 5.17 0.86 -22.58
C GLN A 223 6.42 -0.04 -22.50
N CYS A 224 6.68 -0.65 -21.33
CA CYS A 224 7.75 -1.64 -21.21
C CYS A 224 7.50 -2.88 -22.09
N LEU A 225 6.26 -3.32 -22.22
CA LEU A 225 5.87 -4.44 -23.08
C LEU A 225 6.06 -4.14 -24.56
N GLU A 226 5.71 -2.93 -25.02
CA GLU A 226 5.87 -2.52 -26.42
C GLU A 226 7.33 -2.68 -26.90
N VAL A 227 8.30 -2.41 -26.02
CA VAL A 227 9.73 -2.54 -26.33
C VAL A 227 10.25 -3.97 -26.11
N LEU A 228 9.90 -4.61 -25.00
CA LEU A 228 10.46 -5.92 -24.62
C LEU A 228 9.75 -7.11 -25.28
N ALA A 229 8.53 -6.90 -25.76
CA ALA A 229 7.70 -7.91 -26.40
C ALA A 229 6.90 -7.27 -27.56
N PRO A 230 7.57 -6.81 -28.65
CA PRO A 230 6.92 -6.11 -29.77
C PRO A 230 5.89 -6.96 -30.52
N GLN A 231 5.92 -8.29 -30.34
CA GLN A 231 4.90 -9.23 -30.83
C GLN A 231 3.57 -9.16 -30.05
N THR A 232 3.50 -8.37 -28.97
CA THR A 232 2.26 -8.18 -28.24
C THR A 232 1.27 -7.32 -29.02
N SER A 233 -0.02 -7.63 -28.90
CA SER A 233 -1.08 -6.73 -29.38
C SER A 233 -2.02 -6.39 -28.24
N CYS A 234 -2.29 -5.09 -28.08
CA CYS A 234 -3.15 -4.56 -27.02
C CYS A 234 -4.50 -4.12 -27.62
N SER A 235 -5.60 -4.44 -26.92
CA SER A 235 -6.96 -4.04 -27.31
C SER A 235 -7.79 -3.62 -26.10
N GLY A 236 -8.68 -2.65 -26.30
CA GLY A 236 -9.50 -2.03 -25.25
C GLY A 236 -8.93 -0.69 -24.74
N ARG A 237 -9.80 0.16 -24.16
CA ARG A 237 -9.45 1.48 -23.59
C ARG A 237 -10.00 1.71 -22.18
N SER A 238 -10.58 0.68 -21.56
CA SER A 238 -11.25 0.78 -20.25
C SER A 238 -10.26 0.53 -19.09
N GLN A 239 -10.79 0.25 -17.89
CA GLN A 239 -10.03 -0.08 -16.69
C GLN A 239 -9.19 -1.37 -16.83
N VAL A 240 -9.63 -2.29 -17.70
CA VAL A 240 -8.95 -3.54 -18.03
C VAL A 240 -8.78 -3.60 -19.54
N ILE A 241 -7.60 -3.98 -20.01
CA ILE A 241 -7.32 -4.20 -21.42
C ILE A 241 -6.88 -5.64 -21.67
N SER A 242 -6.96 -6.09 -22.93
CA SER A 242 -6.48 -7.40 -23.35
C SER A 242 -5.16 -7.29 -24.09
N VAL A 243 -4.16 -8.04 -23.64
CA VAL A 243 -2.84 -8.19 -24.25
C VAL A 243 -2.73 -9.60 -24.82
N ARG A 244 -2.50 -9.74 -26.12
CA ARG A 244 -2.20 -11.04 -26.73
C ARG A 244 -0.70 -11.26 -26.81
N PHE A 245 -0.24 -12.42 -26.35
CA PHE A 245 1.16 -12.81 -26.38
C PHE A 245 1.27 -14.34 -26.51
N ALA A 246 2.09 -14.82 -27.46
CA ALA A 246 2.34 -16.25 -27.68
C ALA A 246 1.06 -17.12 -27.71
N GLY A 247 0.02 -16.65 -28.42
CA GLY A 247 -1.27 -17.34 -28.54
C GLY A 247 -2.20 -17.25 -27.31
N ARG A 248 -1.76 -16.60 -26.23
CA ARG A 248 -2.56 -16.37 -25.02
C ARG A 248 -3.14 -14.96 -25.00
N THR A 249 -4.28 -14.81 -24.33
CA THR A 249 -4.86 -13.51 -24.01
C THR A 249 -4.73 -13.28 -22.50
N ILE A 250 -3.99 -12.23 -22.14
CA ILE A 250 -3.76 -11.78 -20.77
C ILE A 250 -4.60 -10.52 -20.54
N ARG A 251 -5.28 -10.43 -19.40
CA ARG A 251 -5.96 -9.19 -18.98
C ARG A 251 -5.00 -8.34 -18.16
N VAL A 252 -4.99 -7.03 -18.40
CA VAL A 252 -4.14 -6.09 -17.67
C VAL A 252 -4.96 -4.90 -17.22
N GLY A 253 -5.01 -4.64 -15.91
CA GLY A 253 -5.88 -3.60 -15.34
C GLY A 253 -5.27 -2.83 -14.18
N HIS A 254 -5.96 -1.78 -13.73
CA HIS A 254 -5.63 -1.07 -12.50
C HIS A 254 -6.80 -1.12 -11.50
N PHE A 255 -6.49 -1.45 -10.25
CA PHE A 255 -7.43 -1.71 -9.16
C PHE A 255 -6.88 -1.03 -7.91
N PRO A 256 -7.27 0.22 -7.62
CA PRO A 256 -6.69 0.98 -6.51
C PRO A 256 -7.11 0.36 -5.18
N ILE A 257 -6.15 -0.26 -4.47
CA ILE A 257 -6.42 -0.87 -3.17
C ILE A 257 -6.88 0.18 -2.15
N SER A 258 -7.69 -0.24 -1.20
CA SER A 258 -8.29 0.66 -0.22
C SER A 258 -8.27 0.06 1.19
N VAL A 259 -9.07 0.60 2.09
CA VAL A 259 -9.14 0.22 3.50
C VAL A 259 -10.53 -0.34 3.84
N ASP A 260 -10.65 -1.07 4.94
CA ASP A 260 -11.96 -1.36 5.52
C ASP A 260 -12.47 -0.10 6.23
N PHE A 261 -13.20 0.72 5.48
CA PHE A 261 -13.68 2.01 5.97
C PHE A 261 -14.57 1.84 7.20
N SER A 262 -15.48 0.87 7.18
CA SER A 262 -16.46 0.65 8.24
C SER A 262 -15.77 0.18 9.53
N ALA A 263 -14.80 -0.72 9.44
CA ALA A 263 -14.04 -1.17 10.60
C ALA A 263 -13.22 -0.04 11.22
N LEU A 264 -12.59 0.80 10.41
CA LEU A 264 -11.82 1.95 10.89
C LEU A 264 -12.72 3.01 11.54
N GLU A 265 -13.85 3.34 10.91
CA GLU A 265 -14.83 4.28 11.47
C GLU A 265 -15.40 3.76 12.80
N HIS A 266 -15.67 2.45 12.89
CA HIS A 266 -16.14 1.82 14.14
C HIS A 266 -15.05 1.82 15.22
N ALA A 267 -13.81 1.50 14.88
CA ALA A 267 -12.68 1.53 15.80
C ALA A 267 -12.43 2.95 16.35
N ALA A 268 -12.49 3.96 15.47
CA ALA A 268 -12.35 5.37 15.83
C ALA A 268 -13.41 5.84 16.85
N ARG A 269 -14.61 5.25 16.83
CA ARG A 269 -15.72 5.56 17.76
C ARG A 269 -15.59 4.89 19.14
N GLN A 270 -14.65 3.97 19.33
CA GLN A 270 -14.51 3.24 20.59
C GLN A 270 -14.11 4.16 21.73
N GLU A 271 -14.65 3.89 22.92
CA GLU A 271 -14.37 4.66 24.14
C GLU A 271 -12.88 4.60 24.51
N SER A 272 -12.22 3.47 24.29
CA SER A 272 -10.77 3.33 24.49
C SER A 272 -9.95 4.28 23.61
N VAL A 273 -10.38 4.49 22.36
CA VAL A 273 -9.75 5.44 21.43
C VAL A 273 -10.02 6.86 21.88
N ARG A 274 -11.26 7.18 22.28
CA ARG A 274 -11.62 8.52 22.77
C ARG A 274 -10.75 8.94 23.97
N ARG A 275 -10.58 8.05 24.97
CA ARG A 275 -9.73 8.33 26.14
C ARG A 275 -8.28 8.59 25.75
N GLU A 276 -7.75 7.83 24.79
CA GLU A 276 -6.38 8.04 24.32
C GLU A 276 -6.25 9.34 23.50
N VAL A 277 -7.28 9.75 22.75
CA VAL A 277 -7.33 11.08 22.09
C VAL A 277 -7.26 12.21 23.12
N GLU A 278 -8.08 12.15 24.17
CA GLU A 278 -8.08 13.15 25.25
C GLU A 278 -6.72 13.21 25.95
N ARG A 279 -6.10 12.04 26.20
CA ARG A 279 -4.74 11.95 26.75
C ARG A 279 -3.70 12.60 25.85
N LEU A 280 -3.74 12.34 24.55
CA LEU A 280 -2.82 12.91 23.56
C LEU A 280 -2.98 14.43 23.47
N GLN A 281 -4.22 14.93 23.41
CA GLN A 281 -4.51 16.37 23.35
C GLN A 281 -3.99 17.09 24.61
N ASN A 282 -4.23 16.52 25.80
CA ASN A 282 -3.72 17.06 27.05
C ASN A 282 -2.19 17.06 27.10
N ALA A 283 -1.54 15.96 26.69
CA ALA A 283 -0.08 15.86 26.65
C ALA A 283 0.56 16.90 25.71
N LEU A 284 -0.15 17.35 24.68
CA LEU A 284 0.29 18.37 23.74
C LEU A 284 -0.21 19.79 24.10
N HIS A 285 -0.85 19.95 25.25
CA HIS A 285 -1.46 21.20 25.72
C HIS A 285 -2.44 21.82 24.71
N ASN A 286 -3.26 20.97 24.07
CA ASN A 286 -4.25 21.36 23.06
C ASN A 286 -3.69 22.13 21.85
N ARG A 287 -2.39 21.99 21.56
CA ARG A 287 -1.79 22.47 20.32
C ARG A 287 -2.26 21.62 19.14
N GLN A 288 -2.29 22.21 17.94
CA GLN A 288 -2.70 21.47 16.75
C GLN A 288 -1.66 20.41 16.39
N LEU A 289 -2.08 19.15 16.41
CA LEU A 289 -1.25 18.00 16.06
C LEU A 289 -1.15 17.87 14.54
N ILE A 290 0.09 17.85 14.03
CA ILE A 290 0.42 17.40 12.67
C ILE A 290 0.97 15.98 12.79
N LEU A 291 0.38 15.03 12.07
CA LEU A 291 0.79 13.63 12.11
C LEU A 291 1.60 13.27 10.87
N GLY A 292 2.82 12.79 11.09
CA GLY A 292 3.56 11.99 10.12
C GLY A 292 3.61 10.54 10.58
N LEU A 293 3.12 9.59 9.79
CA LEU A 293 3.08 8.18 10.17
C LEU A 293 3.52 7.30 9.01
N ASP A 294 4.66 6.64 9.17
CA ASP A 294 5.26 5.82 8.12
C ASP A 294 6.06 4.67 8.70
N ARG A 295 6.34 3.66 7.88
CA ARG A 295 7.44 2.73 8.15
C ARG A 295 8.77 3.47 7.95
N LEU A 296 9.83 3.03 8.63
CA LEU A 296 11.19 3.43 8.31
C LEU A 296 11.52 2.97 6.90
N ASP A 297 11.44 3.88 5.93
CA ASP A 297 11.63 3.58 4.52
C ASP A 297 11.95 4.87 3.76
N TYR A 298 12.99 4.84 2.92
CA TYR A 298 13.46 6.03 2.20
C TYR A 298 12.43 6.57 1.19
N THR A 299 11.50 5.73 0.75
CA THR A 299 10.39 6.13 -0.14
C THR A 299 9.43 7.11 0.51
N LYS A 300 9.40 7.19 1.85
CA LYS A 300 8.41 7.95 2.63
C LYS A 300 8.74 9.43 2.78
N GLY A 301 9.92 9.86 2.32
CA GLY A 301 10.29 11.27 2.28
C GLY A 301 10.36 11.93 3.67
N ILE A 302 10.60 11.15 4.74
CA ILE A 302 10.57 11.67 6.13
C ILE A 302 11.57 12.82 6.31
N LEU A 303 12.76 12.74 5.74
CA LEU A 303 13.75 13.83 5.79
C LEU A 303 13.24 15.11 5.11
N TYR A 304 12.64 15.00 3.92
CA TYR A 304 12.03 16.13 3.22
C TYR A 304 10.87 16.74 4.01
N ARG A 305 10.07 15.90 4.67
CA ARG A 305 9.00 16.33 5.56
C ARG A 305 9.51 17.13 6.75
N LEU A 306 10.56 16.65 7.42
CA LEU A 306 11.18 17.34 8.55
C LEU A 306 11.79 18.68 8.10
N GLN A 307 12.41 18.72 6.92
CA GLN A 307 12.92 19.95 6.31
C GLN A 307 11.79 20.94 6.01
N ALA A 308 10.68 20.50 5.42
CA ALA A 308 9.54 21.35 5.14
C ALA A 308 8.87 21.88 6.42
N PHE A 309 8.74 21.04 7.45
CA PHE A 309 8.25 21.49 8.75
C PHE A 309 9.18 22.53 9.39
N HIS A 310 10.50 22.30 9.33
CA HIS A 310 11.49 23.28 9.79
C HIS A 310 11.35 24.61 9.05
N TYR A 311 11.27 24.57 7.72
CA TYR A 311 11.09 25.74 6.87
C TYR A 311 9.77 26.47 7.19
N ALA A 312 8.69 25.73 7.44
CA ALA A 312 7.39 26.29 7.83
C ALA A 312 7.50 27.06 9.15
N LEU A 313 8.17 26.50 10.17
CA LEU A 313 8.39 27.17 11.45
C LEU A 313 9.24 28.44 11.30
N GLU A 314 10.27 28.40 10.46
CA GLU A 314 11.17 29.54 10.22
C GLU A 314 10.42 30.71 9.58
N HIS A 315 9.60 30.44 8.56
CA HIS A 315 8.96 31.47 7.72
C HIS A 315 7.52 31.81 8.13
N ASN A 316 6.93 31.08 9.08
CA ASN A 316 5.59 31.36 9.61
C ASN A 316 5.62 31.41 11.15
N PRO A 317 5.94 32.57 11.75
CA PRO A 317 5.99 32.72 13.21
C PRO A 317 4.71 32.31 13.94
N ALA A 318 3.54 32.44 13.29
CA ALA A 318 2.25 32.03 13.84
C ALA A 318 2.14 30.52 14.14
N LEU A 319 2.99 29.68 13.54
CA LEU A 319 3.02 28.24 13.81
C LEU A 319 3.77 27.91 15.10
N LYS A 320 4.75 28.74 15.48
CA LYS A 320 5.60 28.49 16.65
C LYS A 320 4.72 28.45 17.91
N ASP A 321 4.94 27.44 18.75
CA ASP A 321 4.16 27.20 19.97
C ASP A 321 2.65 26.91 19.77
N ARG A 322 2.19 26.78 18.52
CA ARG A 322 0.79 26.48 18.18
C ARG A 322 0.60 25.12 17.50
N VAL A 323 1.63 24.63 16.83
CA VAL A 323 1.62 23.32 16.18
C VAL A 323 2.72 22.42 16.72
N THR A 324 2.47 21.12 16.70
CA THR A 324 3.46 20.10 17.03
C THR A 324 3.39 18.97 16.01
N LEU A 325 4.53 18.59 15.45
CA LEU A 325 4.65 17.42 14.58
C LEU A 325 4.89 16.18 15.45
N VAL A 326 3.98 15.20 15.38
CA VAL A 326 4.23 13.85 15.88
C VAL A 326 4.64 13.00 14.69
N GLN A 327 5.91 12.61 14.63
CA GLN A 327 6.44 11.71 13.61
C GLN A 327 6.59 10.30 14.20
N VAL A 328 5.66 9.43 13.84
CA VAL A 328 5.71 8.00 14.15
C VAL A 328 6.45 7.28 13.04
N VAL A 329 7.47 6.51 13.39
CA VAL A 329 8.25 5.69 12.48
C VAL A 329 8.22 4.23 12.95
N VAL A 330 7.56 3.38 12.17
CA VAL A 330 7.45 1.95 12.45
C VAL A 330 8.73 1.24 11.98
N PRO A 331 9.45 0.49 12.84
CA PRO A 331 10.64 -0.24 12.45
C PRO A 331 10.41 -1.15 11.24
N SER A 332 11.34 -1.15 10.28
CA SER A 332 11.26 -1.99 9.07
C SER A 332 12.66 -2.25 8.52
N ARG A 333 12.93 -3.49 8.11
CA ARG A 333 14.16 -3.90 7.39
C ARG A 333 15.46 -3.40 8.06
N GLY A 334 15.54 -3.49 9.39
CA GLY A 334 16.65 -2.98 10.18
C GLY A 334 18.01 -3.61 9.85
N ASP A 335 18.01 -4.81 9.28
CA ASP A 335 19.23 -5.54 8.90
C ASP A 335 19.89 -4.99 7.64
N ILE A 336 19.21 -4.12 6.87
CA ILE A 336 19.79 -3.47 5.69
C ILE A 336 20.53 -2.19 6.16
N PRO A 337 21.86 -2.06 5.95
CA PRO A 337 22.66 -0.94 6.46
C PRO A 337 22.08 0.44 6.15
N ARG A 338 21.53 0.62 4.95
CA ARG A 338 20.93 1.88 4.49
C ARG A 338 19.71 2.32 5.30
N TYR A 339 18.94 1.39 5.86
CA TYR A 339 17.80 1.71 6.73
C TYR A 339 18.29 2.21 8.09
N HIS A 340 19.39 1.64 8.60
CA HIS A 340 20.06 2.13 9.80
C HIS A 340 20.60 3.56 9.59
N GLU A 341 21.28 3.84 8.48
CA GLU A 341 21.74 5.18 8.13
C GLU A 341 20.60 6.20 8.02
N LEU A 342 19.49 5.81 7.36
CA LEU A 342 18.30 6.65 7.26
C LEU A 342 17.75 7.01 8.65
N ARG A 343 17.66 6.02 9.54
CA ARG A 343 17.19 6.23 10.92
C ARG A 343 18.07 7.25 11.64
N LEU A 344 19.40 7.08 11.60
CA LEU A 344 20.33 8.01 12.24
C LEU A 344 20.15 9.44 11.71
N ARG A 345 20.01 9.60 10.39
CA ARG A 345 19.78 10.92 9.78
C ARG A 345 18.45 11.55 10.20
N ILE A 346 17.39 10.75 10.35
CA ILE A 346 16.09 11.22 10.85
C ILE A 346 16.25 11.71 12.30
N GLU A 347 16.84 10.89 13.17
CA GLU A 347 17.03 11.21 14.59
C GLU A 347 17.90 12.46 14.78
N GLN A 348 19.00 12.59 14.03
CA GLN A 348 19.84 13.79 14.01
C GLN A 348 19.07 15.03 13.56
N THR A 349 18.24 14.91 12.51
CA THR A 349 17.44 16.03 11.99
C THR A 349 16.38 16.47 13.00
N VAL A 350 15.70 15.52 13.66
CA VAL A 350 14.75 15.80 14.73
C VAL A 350 15.45 16.54 15.88
N SER A 351 16.59 16.02 16.36
CA SER A 351 17.36 16.64 17.44
C SER A 351 17.81 18.06 17.09
N ARG A 352 18.30 18.29 15.86
CA ARG A 352 18.70 19.62 15.39
C ARG A 352 17.53 20.61 15.41
N ILE A 353 16.37 20.23 14.87
CA ILE A 353 15.19 21.10 14.82
C ILE A 353 14.66 21.37 16.24
N ASN A 354 14.53 20.33 17.06
CA ASN A 354 14.09 20.48 18.44
C ASN A 354 15.05 21.35 19.25
N GLY A 355 16.37 21.21 19.08
CA GLY A 355 17.37 22.03 19.77
C GLY A 355 17.26 23.53 19.45
N GLN A 356 16.73 23.89 18.29
CA GLN A 356 16.54 25.29 17.89
C GLN A 356 15.28 25.94 18.51
N TYR A 357 14.22 25.17 18.72
CA TYR A 357 12.89 25.73 19.02
C TYR A 357 12.26 25.27 20.34
N THR A 358 12.80 24.22 20.97
CA THR A 358 12.24 23.69 22.22
C THR A 358 12.27 24.74 23.32
N ARG A 359 11.16 24.87 24.04
CA ARG A 359 11.04 25.70 25.23
C ARG A 359 10.80 24.79 26.43
N PRO A 360 11.73 24.72 27.40
CA PRO A 360 11.59 23.86 28.57
C PRO A 360 10.24 24.05 29.27
N GLY A 361 9.58 22.95 29.62
CA GLY A 361 8.27 22.96 30.30
C GLY A 361 7.09 23.48 29.46
N SER A 362 7.28 23.79 28.17
CA SER A 362 6.25 24.42 27.34
C SER A 362 6.02 23.71 26.01
N TRP A 363 7.00 23.69 25.11
CA TRP A 363 6.80 23.28 23.72
C TRP A 363 7.97 22.49 23.18
N VAL A 364 7.66 21.32 22.63
CA VAL A 364 8.55 20.51 21.80
C VAL A 364 7.97 20.50 20.39
N PRO A 365 8.69 20.99 19.37
CA PRO A 365 8.18 21.08 18.02
C PRO A 365 7.92 19.72 17.38
N ILE A 366 8.79 18.73 17.63
CA ILE A 366 8.71 17.40 17.03
C ILE A 366 8.78 16.32 18.12
N HIS A 367 7.73 15.51 18.23
CA HIS A 367 7.78 14.25 18.96
C HIS A 367 8.06 13.12 17.98
N TYR A 368 9.25 12.52 18.10
CA TYR A 368 9.64 11.36 17.30
C TYR A 368 9.39 10.07 18.09
N ILE A 369 8.67 9.13 17.48
CA ILE A 369 8.31 7.86 18.09
C ILE A 369 8.77 6.72 17.18
N TYR A 370 9.73 5.91 17.63
CA TYR A 370 10.24 4.75 16.88
C TYR A 370 9.78 3.42 17.50
N ARG A 371 8.55 2.99 17.18
CA ARG A 371 7.98 1.70 17.62
C ARG A 371 6.72 1.36 16.82
N ASN A 372 6.24 0.14 16.99
CA ASN A 372 4.89 -0.23 16.58
C ASN A 372 3.84 0.45 17.46
N LEU A 373 2.71 0.83 16.86
CA LEU A 373 1.54 1.30 17.58
C LEU A 373 0.49 0.18 17.63
N SER A 374 -0.21 0.09 18.77
CA SER A 374 -1.42 -0.71 18.86
C SER A 374 -2.54 -0.12 17.97
N PRO A 375 -3.55 -0.92 17.56
CA PRO A 375 -4.68 -0.40 16.78
C PRO A 375 -5.41 0.77 17.46
N THR A 376 -5.51 0.75 18.79
CA THR A 376 -6.09 1.83 19.59
C THR A 376 -5.26 3.10 19.51
N GLU A 377 -3.94 3.02 19.74
CA GLU A 377 -3.04 4.18 19.63
C GLU A 377 -3.05 4.76 18.21
N LEU A 378 -3.00 3.92 17.18
CA LEU A 378 -3.03 4.35 15.79
C LEU A 378 -4.31 5.14 15.48
N SER A 379 -5.46 4.59 15.87
CA SER A 379 -6.77 5.26 15.70
C SER A 379 -6.83 6.57 16.48
N ALA A 380 -6.25 6.62 17.69
CA ALA A 380 -6.19 7.81 18.51
C ALA A 380 -5.33 8.91 17.87
N PHE A 381 -4.15 8.57 17.33
CA PHE A 381 -3.34 9.53 16.57
C PHE A 381 -4.08 10.06 15.35
N TYR A 382 -4.75 9.21 14.57
CA TYR A 382 -5.54 9.68 13.42
C TYR A 382 -6.65 10.63 13.83
N ARG A 383 -7.36 10.36 14.94
CA ARG A 383 -8.43 11.23 15.45
C ARG A 383 -7.92 12.53 16.07
N ALA A 384 -6.81 12.49 16.79
CA ALA A 384 -6.23 13.66 17.44
C ALA A 384 -5.56 14.62 16.44
N ALA A 385 -5.12 14.10 15.29
CA ALA A 385 -4.41 14.85 14.26
C ALA A 385 -5.33 15.80 13.48
N GLY A 386 -5.23 17.10 13.75
CA GLY A 386 -5.89 18.12 12.92
C GLY A 386 -5.33 18.19 11.49
N ILE A 387 -4.09 17.75 11.28
CA ILE A 387 -3.43 17.70 9.97
C ILE A 387 -2.67 16.37 9.83
N ALA A 388 -2.85 15.66 8.72
CA ALA A 388 -1.96 14.56 8.32
C ALA A 388 -1.03 15.02 7.21
N LEU A 389 0.27 14.73 7.37
CA LEU A 389 1.32 15.10 6.44
C LEU A 389 1.87 13.83 5.77
N VAL A 390 1.25 13.42 4.68
CA VAL A 390 1.57 12.18 3.95
C VAL A 390 2.35 12.53 2.68
N THR A 391 3.68 12.58 2.82
CA THR A 391 4.57 13.13 1.77
C THR A 391 5.60 12.12 1.22
N PRO A 392 5.20 10.91 0.79
CA PRO A 392 6.15 9.97 0.18
C PRO A 392 6.71 10.51 -1.14
N LEU A 393 7.98 10.19 -1.44
CA LEU A 393 8.63 10.49 -2.71
C LEU A 393 8.03 9.66 -3.86
N LYS A 394 7.63 8.43 -3.56
CA LYS A 394 6.87 7.54 -4.44
C LYS A 394 6.16 6.51 -3.59
N ASP A 395 4.90 6.21 -3.87
CA ASP A 395 4.15 5.18 -3.17
C ASP A 395 3.11 4.54 -4.09
N GLY A 396 2.97 3.22 -4.06
CA GLY A 396 2.00 2.50 -4.87
C GLY A 396 0.56 2.91 -4.55
N MET A 397 0.27 3.19 -3.27
CA MET A 397 -1.04 3.70 -2.86
C MET A 397 -0.93 4.67 -1.67
N ASN A 398 -0.28 4.25 -0.59
CA ASN A 398 -0.33 4.88 0.74
C ASN A 398 -1.71 4.76 1.44
N LEU A 399 -1.91 3.67 2.20
CA LEU A 399 -3.14 3.45 2.95
C LEU A 399 -3.30 4.39 4.16
N VAL A 400 -2.21 4.90 4.73
CA VAL A 400 -2.24 5.86 5.86
C VAL A 400 -3.09 7.08 5.52
N ALA A 401 -3.00 7.60 4.30
CA ALA A 401 -3.85 8.71 3.84
C ALA A 401 -5.35 8.37 3.92
N LYS A 402 -5.73 7.15 3.53
CA LYS A 402 -7.12 6.68 3.54
C LYS A 402 -7.60 6.35 4.95
N GLU A 403 -6.76 5.72 5.76
CA GLU A 403 -7.02 5.41 7.17
C GLU A 403 -7.28 6.68 7.98
N TYR A 404 -6.43 7.70 7.80
CA TYR A 404 -6.61 9.01 8.41
C TYR A 404 -7.97 9.63 8.07
N CYS A 405 -8.33 9.66 6.78
CA CYS A 405 -9.63 10.18 6.36
C CYS A 405 -10.78 9.37 6.95
N ALA A 406 -10.68 8.03 6.97
CA ALA A 406 -11.71 7.14 7.52
C ALA A 406 -11.90 7.32 9.04
N CYS A 407 -10.84 7.68 9.77
CA CYS A 407 -10.90 7.94 11.21
C CYS A 407 -11.35 9.37 11.58
N SER A 408 -11.40 10.32 10.64
CA SER A 408 -11.88 11.69 10.89
C SER A 408 -13.41 11.72 11.00
N LEU A 409 -13.95 11.44 12.19
CA LEU A 409 -15.39 11.32 12.44
C LEU A 409 -16.11 12.67 12.37
N GLU A 410 -15.45 13.70 12.85
CA GLU A 410 -15.89 15.09 12.91
C GLU A 410 -15.72 15.79 11.55
N GLU A 411 -14.96 15.18 10.62
CA GLU A 411 -14.75 15.66 9.25
C GLU A 411 -14.08 17.05 9.19
N ASP A 412 -13.32 17.43 10.21
CA ASP A 412 -12.75 18.76 10.43
C ASP A 412 -11.21 18.79 10.35
N CYS A 413 -10.61 17.75 9.78
CA CYS A 413 -9.16 17.61 9.66
C CYS A 413 -8.68 17.81 8.21
N VAL A 414 -7.37 18.02 8.02
CA VAL A 414 -6.76 18.32 6.71
C VAL A 414 -5.75 17.26 6.31
N LEU A 415 -5.87 16.73 5.09
CA LEU A 415 -4.87 15.85 4.49
C LEU A 415 -3.96 16.66 3.55
N ILE A 416 -2.66 16.68 3.85
CA ILE A 416 -1.60 17.09 2.92
C ILE A 416 -1.03 15.82 2.30
N LEU A 417 -1.06 15.72 0.96
CA LEU A 417 -0.80 14.47 0.25
C LEU A 417 0.20 14.66 -0.90
N SER A 418 1.24 13.83 -0.96
CA SER A 418 2.15 13.79 -2.11
C SER A 418 1.41 13.44 -3.40
N GLU A 419 1.68 14.17 -4.48
CA GLU A 419 1.24 13.82 -5.84
C GLU A 419 1.81 12.49 -6.34
N PHE A 420 2.87 11.98 -5.70
CA PHE A 420 3.52 10.73 -6.05
C PHE A 420 2.97 9.51 -5.30
N ALA A 421 2.01 9.69 -4.40
CA ALA A 421 1.27 8.59 -3.78
C ALA A 421 0.10 8.14 -4.66
N GLY A 422 -0.10 6.83 -4.83
CA GLY A 422 -1.24 6.31 -5.60
C GLY A 422 -2.63 6.78 -5.10
N ALA A 423 -2.77 7.05 -3.80
CA ALA A 423 -3.99 7.62 -3.22
C ALA A 423 -4.34 9.00 -3.79
N ALA A 424 -3.36 9.76 -4.30
CA ALA A 424 -3.62 11.03 -4.96
C ALA A 424 -4.54 10.88 -6.17
N ALA A 425 -4.47 9.75 -6.89
CA ALA A 425 -5.38 9.48 -8.01
C ALA A 425 -6.87 9.58 -7.62
N GLN A 426 -7.21 9.26 -6.37
CA GLN A 426 -8.59 9.30 -5.86
C GLN A 426 -8.88 10.51 -4.95
N LEU A 427 -7.86 11.12 -4.32
CA LEU A 427 -8.05 12.12 -3.26
C LEU A 427 -7.56 13.54 -3.61
N HIS A 428 -6.81 13.73 -4.71
CA HIS A 428 -6.13 15.00 -5.02
C HIS A 428 -7.06 16.22 -5.13
N HIS A 429 -8.31 16.05 -5.58
CA HIS A 429 -9.26 17.16 -5.69
C HIS A 429 -9.57 17.84 -4.35
N TRP A 430 -9.46 17.11 -3.24
CA TRP A 430 -9.86 17.58 -1.91
C TRP A 430 -8.70 17.67 -0.93
N ALA A 431 -7.64 16.88 -1.11
CA ALA A 431 -6.40 17.02 -0.36
C ALA A 431 -5.65 18.32 -0.73
N LEU A 432 -4.74 18.75 0.14
CA LEU A 432 -3.69 19.70 -0.25
C LEU A 432 -2.56 18.90 -0.90
N THR A 433 -2.63 18.76 -2.22
CA THR A 433 -1.62 18.02 -2.98
C THR A 433 -0.31 18.79 -3.06
N VAL A 434 0.81 18.12 -2.81
CA VAL A 434 2.15 18.72 -2.77
C VAL A 434 3.15 17.88 -3.55
N ASN A 435 4.16 18.55 -4.10
CA ASN A 435 5.37 17.89 -4.53
C ASN A 435 6.35 17.85 -3.34
N PRO A 436 6.73 16.67 -2.81
CA PRO A 436 7.61 16.57 -1.65
C PRO A 436 9.04 17.10 -1.87
N TYR A 437 9.47 17.29 -3.12
CA TYR A 437 10.76 17.91 -3.44
C TYR A 437 10.71 19.44 -3.32
N ASP A 438 9.52 20.03 -3.41
CA ASP A 438 9.30 21.46 -3.16
C ASP A 438 9.09 21.71 -1.66
N VAL A 439 10.21 21.85 -0.93
CA VAL A 439 10.22 22.11 0.51
C VAL A 439 9.37 23.32 0.89
N LYS A 440 9.41 24.39 0.08
CA LYS A 440 8.63 25.60 0.30
C LYS A 440 7.15 25.33 0.04
N GLY A 441 6.79 24.64 -1.03
CA GLY A 441 5.41 24.25 -1.33
C GLY A 441 4.78 23.39 -0.23
N VAL A 442 5.53 22.45 0.34
CA VAL A 442 5.06 21.65 1.49
C VAL A 442 4.90 22.53 2.73
N ALA A 443 5.83 23.44 3.00
CA ALA A 443 5.73 24.39 4.11
C ALA A 443 4.53 25.35 3.98
N ASP A 444 4.28 25.87 2.77
CA ASP A 444 3.13 26.71 2.45
C ASP A 444 1.82 25.92 2.65
N ALA A 445 1.78 24.63 2.29
CA ALA A 445 0.65 23.75 2.55
C ALA A 445 0.40 23.50 4.05
N ILE A 446 1.47 23.32 4.85
CA ILE A 446 1.37 23.23 6.33
C ILE A 446 0.75 24.50 6.90
N ALA A 447 1.26 25.66 6.48
CA ALA A 447 0.79 26.95 6.95
C ALA A 447 -0.66 27.24 6.51
N ARG A 448 -1.06 26.79 5.32
CA ARG A 448 -2.45 26.83 4.84
C ARG A 448 -3.35 25.91 5.65
N ALA A 449 -2.95 24.66 5.89
CA ALA A 449 -3.74 23.70 6.65
C ALA A 449 -3.99 24.17 8.09
N TYR A 450 -2.98 24.80 8.72
CA TYR A 450 -3.11 25.42 10.04
C TYR A 450 -4.19 26.51 10.07
N ARG A 451 -4.18 27.42 9.09
CA ARG A 451 -5.12 28.56 9.01
C ARG A 451 -6.48 28.22 8.40
N MET A 452 -6.66 26.99 7.90
CA MET A 452 -7.87 26.59 7.19
C MET A 452 -9.07 26.64 8.12
N ASP A 453 -10.12 27.35 7.73
CA ASP A 453 -11.36 27.44 8.50
C ASP A 453 -12.12 26.12 8.50
N LEU A 454 -13.01 25.95 9.48
CA LEU A 454 -13.76 24.71 9.68
C LEU A 454 -14.63 24.34 8.47
N GLU A 455 -15.17 25.34 7.77
CA GLU A 455 -16.03 25.11 6.60
C GLU A 455 -15.24 24.51 5.43
N GLU A 456 -14.04 25.05 5.13
CA GLU A 456 -13.15 24.50 4.11
C GLU A 456 -12.69 23.08 4.48
N ARG A 457 -12.38 22.83 5.76
CA ARG A 457 -12.00 21.48 6.23
C ARG A 457 -13.12 20.48 5.95
N HIS A 458 -14.37 20.80 6.32
CA HIS A 458 -15.52 19.96 6.00
C HIS A 458 -15.75 19.78 4.50
N ARG A 459 -15.65 20.86 3.70
CA ARG A 459 -15.80 20.80 2.24
C ARG A 459 -14.78 19.86 1.59
N ARG A 460 -13.61 19.69 2.19
CA ARG A 460 -12.56 18.77 1.73
C ARG A 460 -12.72 17.36 2.27
N MET A 461 -12.92 17.19 3.58
CA MET A 461 -12.88 15.87 4.22
C MET A 461 -14.12 15.03 3.90
N ARG A 462 -15.32 15.63 3.85
CA ARG A 462 -16.58 14.94 3.50
C ARG A 462 -16.51 14.15 2.19
N PRO A 463 -16.13 14.74 1.05
CA PRO A 463 -16.05 14.00 -0.20
C PRO A 463 -14.90 12.97 -0.21
N MET A 464 -13.76 13.23 0.46
CA MET A 464 -12.71 12.20 0.62
C MET A 464 -13.24 10.96 1.35
N ARG A 465 -13.89 11.16 2.50
CA ARG A 465 -14.53 10.08 3.26
C ARG A 465 -15.57 9.33 2.45
N ARG A 466 -16.43 10.06 1.73
CA ARG A 466 -17.44 9.47 0.84
C ARG A 466 -16.82 8.63 -0.27
N SER A 467 -15.73 9.10 -0.88
CA SER A 467 -15.00 8.38 -1.92
C SER A 467 -14.41 7.09 -1.37
N ILE A 468 -13.75 7.12 -0.22
CA ILE A 468 -13.14 5.93 0.40
C ILE A 468 -14.20 4.93 0.87
N ARG A 469 -15.32 5.42 1.44
CA ARG A 469 -16.45 4.57 1.84
C ARG A 469 -17.07 3.83 0.66
N ARG A 470 -17.15 4.49 -0.51
CA ARG A 470 -17.70 3.88 -1.74
C ARG A 470 -16.71 2.92 -2.41
N HIS A 471 -15.42 3.23 -2.35
CA HIS A 471 -14.34 2.47 -2.96
C HIS A 471 -13.44 1.89 -1.87
N ASP A 472 -14.03 1.07 -1.00
CA ASP A 472 -13.35 0.43 0.12
C ASP A 472 -12.59 -0.84 -0.33
N ILE A 473 -12.02 -1.57 0.63
CA ILE A 473 -11.24 -2.77 0.31
C ILE A 473 -12.11 -3.90 -0.29
N PHE A 474 -13.40 -3.96 0.03
CA PHE A 474 -14.31 -4.96 -0.52
C PHE A 474 -14.69 -4.62 -1.96
N TRP A 475 -14.87 -3.33 -2.27
CA TRP A 475 -14.99 -2.87 -3.66
C TRP A 475 -13.77 -3.25 -4.49
N TRP A 476 -12.55 -3.07 -3.96
CA TRP A 476 -11.31 -3.48 -4.65
C TRP A 476 -11.28 -4.99 -4.93
N LEU A 477 -11.63 -5.78 -3.92
CA LEU A 477 -11.71 -7.24 -4.03
C LEU A 477 -12.71 -7.66 -5.11
N ASP A 478 -13.93 -7.14 -5.04
CA ASP A 478 -14.98 -7.46 -6.00
C ASP A 478 -14.55 -7.05 -7.40
N LEU A 479 -14.04 -5.83 -7.59
CA LEU A 479 -13.59 -5.34 -8.88
C LEU A 479 -12.51 -6.27 -9.50
N PHE A 480 -11.51 -6.67 -8.71
CA PHE A 480 -10.46 -7.58 -9.18
C PHE A 480 -11.01 -8.95 -9.54
N LEU A 481 -11.88 -9.54 -8.70
CA LEU A 481 -12.48 -10.85 -8.98
C LEU A 481 -13.42 -10.79 -10.21
N HIS A 482 -14.18 -9.72 -10.40
CA HIS A 482 -14.97 -9.54 -11.60
C HIS A 482 -14.08 -9.55 -12.86
N ALA A 483 -12.95 -8.84 -12.84
CA ALA A 483 -11.96 -8.88 -13.91
C ALA A 483 -11.28 -10.25 -14.07
N ALA A 484 -11.11 -11.01 -12.98
CA ALA A 484 -10.52 -12.33 -13.04
C ALA A 484 -11.47 -13.37 -13.66
N PHE A 485 -12.79 -13.21 -13.53
CA PHE A 485 -13.77 -14.27 -13.85
C PHE A 485 -14.73 -14.00 -15.02
N ARG A 486 -15.12 -12.75 -15.31
CA ARG A 486 -16.03 -12.43 -16.44
C ARG A 486 -15.34 -12.48 -17.80
N ARG A 487 -16.04 -12.89 -18.86
CA ARG A 487 -15.45 -13.02 -20.22
C ARG A 487 -15.49 -11.74 -21.05
N ASP A 488 -16.36 -10.78 -20.74
CA ASP A 488 -16.51 -9.55 -21.52
C ASP A 488 -15.85 -8.33 -20.86
N LEU A 489 -15.32 -7.42 -21.69
CA LEU A 489 -14.61 -6.20 -21.29
C LEU A 489 -15.53 -4.98 -21.17
N GLU A 490 -16.75 -5.05 -21.74
CA GLU A 490 -17.73 -3.96 -21.78
C GLU A 490 -18.41 -3.71 -20.43
N ASP A 491 -18.36 -4.69 -19.51
CA ASP A 491 -18.97 -4.62 -18.18
C ASP A 491 -18.22 -3.72 -17.18
N PHE A 492 -16.99 -3.28 -17.49
CA PHE A 492 -16.21 -2.46 -16.56
C PHE A 492 -16.48 -0.98 -16.84
N PRO A 493 -17.13 -0.25 -15.90
CA PRO A 493 -17.39 1.16 -16.10
C PRO A 493 -16.07 1.88 -16.34
N VAL A 494 -15.99 2.61 -17.45
CA VAL A 494 -14.96 3.63 -17.63
C VAL A 494 -15.17 4.61 -16.48
N GLU A 495 -14.17 4.80 -15.61
CA GLU A 495 -14.16 5.91 -14.65
C GLU A 495 -14.17 7.21 -15.46
N ALA A 496 -15.37 7.66 -15.83
CA ALA A 496 -15.58 8.94 -16.44
C ALA A 496 -15.49 10.01 -15.34
N LYS A 497 -14.50 10.89 -15.50
CA LYS A 497 -14.22 12.14 -14.76
C LYS A 497 -13.25 12.04 -13.57
N SER A 498 -11.95 12.11 -13.89
CA SER A 498 -10.96 12.81 -13.04
C SER A 498 -9.99 13.72 -13.83
N LEU A 499 -10.20 13.94 -15.14
CA LEU A 499 -9.29 14.74 -15.98
C LEU A 499 -9.99 15.72 -16.95
N ARG A 500 -11.27 16.06 -16.74
CA ARG A 500 -11.98 17.06 -17.55
C ARG A 500 -12.56 18.19 -16.72
N GLU A 501 -11.70 18.94 -16.03
CA GLU A 501 -12.03 20.31 -15.59
C GLU A 501 -10.92 21.33 -15.94
N GLY A 502 -9.95 20.95 -16.78
CA GLY A 502 -8.85 21.83 -17.19
C GLY A 502 -8.99 22.47 -18.59
N THR A 503 -9.99 22.10 -19.39
CA THR A 503 -9.99 22.45 -20.83
C THR A 503 -11.19 23.28 -21.30
N GLU A 504 -12.30 23.33 -20.55
CA GLU A 504 -13.47 24.12 -20.95
C GLU A 504 -13.35 25.62 -20.61
N HIS A 505 -12.42 26.02 -19.73
CA HIS A 505 -12.11 27.43 -19.49
C HIS A 505 -11.10 28.07 -20.48
N ARG A 506 -10.49 27.30 -21.38
CA ARG A 506 -9.61 27.84 -22.44
C ARG A 506 -10.31 28.09 -23.78
N GLN A 507 -11.48 27.50 -24.04
CA GLN A 507 -12.22 27.75 -25.28
C GLN A 507 -13.26 28.87 -25.17
N ALA A 508 -13.76 29.18 -23.96
CA ALA A 508 -14.68 30.30 -23.76
C ALA A 508 -14.01 31.70 -23.81
N ARG A 509 -12.68 31.80 -23.66
CA ARG A 509 -11.93 33.07 -23.73
C ARG A 509 -11.35 33.42 -25.11
N ARG A 510 -11.50 32.54 -26.10
CA ARG A 510 -11.04 32.79 -27.50
C ARG A 510 -12.16 33.17 -28.48
N ARG A 511 -13.41 33.29 -28.01
CA ARG A 511 -14.56 33.79 -28.80
C ARG A 511 -15.08 35.17 -28.35
N ARG A 512 -14.31 35.88 -27.52
CA ARG A 512 -14.54 37.28 -27.14
C ARG A 512 -13.21 38.03 -27.09
N ARG A 513 -12.55 38.13 -28.24
CA ARG A 513 -11.59 39.19 -28.59
C ARG A 513 -11.56 39.31 -30.10
#